data_AF-A0A9X8YQ03-F1
#
_entry.id   AF-A0A9X8YQ03-F1
#
_cell.length_a   1.000
_cell.length_b   1.000
_cell.length_c   1.000
_cell.angle_alpha   90.00
_cell.angle_beta   90.00
_cell.angle_gamma   90.00
#
_symmetry.space_group_name_H-M   'P 1'
#
loop_
_entity.id
_entity.type
_entity.pdbx_description
1 polymer ?
#
loop_
_entity_poly.entity_id
_entity_poly.type
_entity_poly.pdbx_seq_one_letter_code
_entity_poly.pdbx_strand_id
1 'polypeptide(L)' 'MTQYVFAPQTPVTVPVVGSDKQFPVRRVYCVGRNYAAHAREMGFDPDRE' A
#
# COMPACT_ATOMS: atom_id res chain seq x y z
N MET A 1 -25.46 11.70 -11.78
CA MET A 1 -24.24 11.03 -12.26
C MET A 1 -23.17 12.09 -12.43
N THR A 2 -21.94 11.82 -11.99
CA THR A 2 -20.81 12.76 -12.15
C THR A 2 -20.35 12.78 -13.60
N GLN A 3 -20.24 13.98 -14.20
CA GLN A 3 -19.74 14.14 -15.55
C GLN A 3 -18.27 14.59 -15.50
N TYR A 4 -17.38 13.78 -16.06
CA TYR A 4 -15.95 14.09 -16.12
C TYR A 4 -15.61 14.79 -17.43
N VAL A 5 -14.62 15.69 -17.39
CA VAL A 5 -14.12 16.40 -18.57
C VAL A 5 -13.38 15.46 -19.53
N PHE A 6 -12.83 14.35 -19.03
CA PHE A 6 -12.20 13.27 -19.78
C PHE A 6 -12.28 11.96 -18.99
N ALA A 7 -11.91 10.84 -19.62
CA ALA A 7 -11.97 9.52 -18.97
C ALA A 7 -11.03 9.46 -17.74
N PRO A 8 -11.54 9.11 -16.55
CA PRO A 8 -10.69 8.94 -15.38
C PRO A 8 -9.77 7.73 -15.57
N GLN A 9 -8.64 7.74 -14.87
CA GLN A 9 -7.72 6.62 -14.89
C GLN A 9 -8.35 5.39 -14.25
N THR A 10 -8.13 4.22 -14.86
CA THR A 10 -8.55 2.95 -14.28
C THR A 10 -7.86 2.75 -12.94
N PRO A 11 -8.57 2.30 -11.88
CA PRO A 11 -7.95 2.01 -10.60
C PRO A 11 -6.86 0.94 -10.74
N VAL A 12 -5.78 1.10 -9.96
CA VAL A 12 -4.81 0.01 -9.77
C VAL A 12 -5.50 -1.12 -9.02
N THR A 13 -5.31 -2.35 -9.48
CA THR A 13 -5.90 -3.54 -8.85
C THR A 13 -4.84 -4.55 -8.45
N VAL A 14 -5.21 -5.41 -7.50
CA VAL A 14 -4.45 -6.61 -7.14
C VAL A 14 -5.31 -7.86 -7.34
N PRO A 15 -4.71 -9.00 -7.78
CA PRO A 15 -5.46 -10.23 -8.00
C PRO A 15 -5.93 -10.85 -6.68
N VAL A 16 -7.09 -11.52 -6.72
CA VAL A 16 -7.61 -12.32 -5.60
C VAL A 16 -7.28 -13.79 -5.84
N VAL A 17 -6.55 -14.42 -4.92
CA VAL A 17 -6.15 -15.84 -5.04
C VAL A 17 -7.40 -16.73 -5.16
N GLY A 18 -7.42 -17.62 -6.16
CA GLY A 18 -8.55 -18.54 -6.41
C GLY A 18 -9.75 -17.89 -7.09
N SER A 19 -9.64 -16.65 -7.59
CA SER A 19 -10.70 -15.95 -8.31
C SER A 19 -10.15 -15.26 -9.56
N ASP A 20 -11.02 -15.07 -10.54
CA ASP A 20 -10.83 -14.22 -11.72
C ASP A 20 -11.07 -12.72 -11.43
N LYS A 21 -11.51 -12.38 -10.22
CA LYS A 21 -11.81 -11.00 -9.79
C LYS A 21 -10.56 -10.25 -9.31
N GLN A 22 -10.68 -8.93 -9.31
CA GLN A 22 -9.63 -7.97 -8.98
C GLN A 22 -10.06 -7.07 -7.82
N PHE A 23 -9.17 -6.77 -6.87
CA PHE A 23 -9.43 -5.86 -5.76
C PHE A 23 -8.91 -4.45 -6.08
N PRO A 24 -9.76 -3.41 -6.12
CA PRO A 24 -9.32 -2.04 -6.43
C PRO A 24 -8.64 -1.38 -5.22
N VAL A 25 -7.39 -0.97 -5.39
CA VAL A 25 -6.60 -0.32 -4.35
C VAL A 25 -7.00 1.15 -4.22
N ARG A 26 -7.29 1.59 -2.99
CA ARG A 26 -7.61 3.00 -2.71
C ARG A 26 -6.40 3.79 -2.22
N ARG A 27 -5.71 3.28 -1.19
CA ARG A 27 -4.51 3.88 -0.59
C ARG A 27 -3.58 2.77 -0.13
N VAL A 28 -2.28 3.04 -0.16
CA VAL A 28 -1.24 2.19 0.40
C VAL A 28 -0.61 2.95 1.56
N TYR A 29 -0.71 2.40 2.76
CA TYR A 29 -0.04 2.93 3.94
C TYR A 29 1.14 2.03 4.27
N CYS A 30 2.28 2.64 4.59
CA CYS A 30 3.52 1.93 4.89
C CYS A 30 3.94 2.25 6.31
N VAL A 31 4.31 1.22 7.07
CA VAL A 31 4.89 1.37 8.42
C VAL A 31 6.41 1.25 8.30
N GLY A 32 7.12 2.31 8.68
CA GLY A 32 8.58 2.29 8.73
C GLY A 32 9.09 1.59 9.99
N ARG A 33 10.23 0.91 9.88
CA ARG A 33 10.96 0.31 11.02
C ARG A 33 10.11 -0.60 11.92
N ASN A 34 9.15 -1.34 11.33
CA ASN A 34 8.25 -2.23 12.07
C ASN A 34 8.91 -3.50 12.67
N TYR A 35 10.23 -3.63 12.53
CA TYR A 35 11.02 -4.75 13.04
C TYR A 35 12.31 -4.24 13.70
N ALA A 36 12.54 -4.61 14.95
CA ALA A 36 13.69 -4.13 15.72
C ALA A 36 15.05 -4.49 15.08
N ALA A 37 15.17 -5.69 14.49
CA ALA A 37 16.39 -6.10 13.81
C ALA A 37 16.71 -5.19 12.61
N HIS A 38 15.69 -4.88 11.80
CA HIS A 38 15.84 -4.00 10.65
C HIS A 38 16.08 -2.54 11.07
N ALA A 39 15.43 -2.07 12.15
CA ALA A 39 15.72 -0.76 12.71
C ALA A 39 17.21 -0.63 13.09
N ARG A 40 17.75 -1.64 13.80
CA ARG A 40 19.17 -1.70 14.20
C ARG A 40 20.12 -1.77 13.01
N GLU A 41 19.81 -2.61 12.01
CA GLU A 41 20.58 -2.71 10.75
C GLU A 41 20.74 -1.34 10.09
N MET A 42 19.67 -0.54 10.09
CA MET A 42 19.64 0.79 9.50
C MET A 42 20.16 1.89 10.44
N GLY A 43 20.75 1.53 11.58
CA GLY A 43 21.36 2.47 12.55
C GLY A 43 20.37 3.19 13.46
N PHE A 44 19.12 2.71 13.57
CA PHE A 44 18.12 3.24 14.47
C PHE A 44 18.03 2.43 15.77
N ASP A 45 17.83 3.11 16.89
CA ASP A 45 17.60 2.50 18.19
C ASP A 45 16.10 2.15 18.33
N PRO A 46 15.72 0.85 18.36
CA PRO A 46 14.33 0.44 18.44
C PRO A 46 13.70 0.68 19.81
N ASP A 47 14.51 0.95 20.85
CA ASP A 47 14.05 1.15 22.22
C ASP A 47 13.96 2.65 22.57
N ARG A 48 14.23 3.54 21.61
CA ARG A 48 14.26 5.01 21.78
C ARG A 48 13.04 5.75 21.23
N GLU A 49 11.98 5.02 20.89
CA GLU A 49 10.64 5.52 20.52
C GLU A 49 9.58 5.01 21.50
#